data_AF-A0A971RYN0-F1
#
_entry.id   AF-A0A971RYN0-F1
#
_cell.length_a   1.000
_cell.length_b   1.000
_cell.length_c   1.000
_cell.angle_alpha   90.00
_cell.angle_beta   90.00
_cell.angle_gamma   90.00
#
_symmetry.space_group_name_H-M   'P 1'
#
loop_
_entity.id
_entity.type
_entity.pdbx_description
1 polymer ?
#
loop_
_entity_poly.entity_id
_entity_poly.type
_entity_poly.pdbx_seq_one_letter_code
_entity_poly.pdbx_strand_id
1 'polypeptide(L)' 'MAEDKIEALRRERSRLLEAWSIASSGQKNSILVRIADIDEELEKYDSKKSFPKYRKFTKQNIQLLKRA' A
#
# COMPACT_ATOMS: atom_id res chain seq x y z
N MET A 1 -19.80 -0.52 -14.93
CA MET A 1 -18.70 -1.46 -15.24
C MET A 1 -17.47 -1.20 -14.37
N ALA A 2 -16.75 -0.07 -14.51
CA ALA A 2 -15.57 0.22 -13.67
C ALA A 2 -15.94 0.63 -12.23
N GLU A 3 -16.96 1.48 -12.08
CA GLU A 3 -17.47 1.92 -10.77
C GLU A 3 -17.93 0.74 -9.90
N ASP A 4 -18.62 -0.24 -10.49
CA ASP A 4 -19.07 -1.45 -9.77
C ASP A 4 -17.89 -2.25 -9.22
N LYS A 5 -16.78 -2.29 -9.95
CA LYS A 5 -15.55 -2.97 -9.53
C LYS A 5 -14.85 -2.20 -8.41
N ILE A 6 -14.79 -0.87 -8.50
CA ILE A 6 -14.22 0.00 -7.45
C ILE A 6 -15.02 -0.14 -6.15
N GLU A 7 -16.35 -0.12 -6.25
CA GLU A 7 -17.25 -0.31 -5.11
C GLU A 7 -17.08 -1.70 -4.49
N ALA A 8 -16.94 -2.75 -5.30
CA ALA A 8 -16.67 -4.10 -4.80
C ALA A 8 -15.33 -4.19 -4.05
N LEU A 9 -14.27 -3.58 -4.57
CA LEU A 9 -12.95 -3.51 -3.93
C LEU A 9 -13.00 -2.74 -2.61
N ARG A 10 -13.70 -1.60 -2.56
CA ARG A 10 -13.90 -0.82 -1.32
C ARG A 10 -14.64 -1.64 -0.26
N ARG A 11 -15.68 -2.37 -0.64
CA ARG A 11 -16.41 -3.26 0.27
C ARG A 11 -15.56 -4.40 0.79
N GLU A 12 -14.74 -5.00 -0.06
CA GLU A 12 -13.82 -6.06 0.34
C GLU A 12 -12.75 -5.52 1.31
N ARG A 13 -12.17 -4.36 1.02
CA ARG A 13 -11.22 -3.68 1.91
C ARG A 13 -11.80 -3.43 3.30
N SER A 14 -13.02 -2.90 3.38
CA SER A 14 -13.70 -2.67 4.67
C SER A 14 -13.91 -3.96 5.45
N ARG A 15 -14.32 -5.05 4.77
CA ARG A 15 -14.47 -6.36 5.40
C ARG A 15 -13.14 -6.92 5.92
N LEU A 16 -12.05 -6.75 5.18
CA LEU A 16 -10.73 -7.17 5.64
C LEU A 16 -10.20 -6.35 6.81
N LEU A 17 -10.49 -5.04 6.86
CA LEU A 17 -10.13 -4.20 8.01
C LEU A 17 -10.89 -4.62 9.28
N GLU A 18 -12.17 -4.95 9.14
CA GLU A 18 -12.97 -5.50 10.24
C GLU A 18 -12.40 -6.85 10.69
N ALA A 19 -12.12 -7.77 9.75
CA ALA A 19 -11.49 -9.05 10.05
C ALA A 19 -10.12 -8.88 10.72
N TRP A 20 -9.31 -7.91 10.28
CA TRP A 20 -8.01 -7.62 10.89
C TRP A 20 -8.13 -7.16 12.34
N SER A 21 -9.18 -6.39 12.68
CA SER A 21 -9.40 -5.88 14.03
C SER A 21 -9.63 -7.01 15.05
N ILE A 22 -10.29 -8.09 14.63
CA ILE A 22 -10.61 -9.25 15.48
C ILE A 22 -9.66 -10.45 15.28
N ALA A 23 -8.80 -10.42 14.26
CA ALA A 23 -7.91 -11.53 13.94
C ALA A 23 -6.80 -11.74 14.97
N SER A 24 -6.36 -13.00 15.10
CA SER A 24 -5.17 -13.35 15.87
C SER A 24 -3.89 -12.85 15.20
N SER A 25 -2.81 -12.66 15.96
CA SER A 25 -1.53 -12.14 15.44
C SER A 25 -0.98 -12.92 14.24
N GLY A 26 -1.22 -14.24 14.19
CA GLY A 26 -0.81 -15.08 13.05
C GLY A 26 -1.58 -14.81 11.76
N GLN A 27 -2.82 -14.33 11.86
CA GLN A 27 -3.69 -14.05 10.69
C GLN A 27 -3.58 -12.59 10.24
N LYS A 28 -3.23 -11.68 11.15
CA LYS A 28 -3.11 -10.23 10.86
C LYS A 28 -2.20 -9.93 9.68
N ASN A 29 -1.04 -10.58 9.58
CA ASN A 29 -0.13 -10.36 8.45
C ASN A 29 -0.75 -10.79 7.11
N SER A 30 -1.40 -11.95 7.06
CA SER A 30 -2.08 -12.41 5.83
C SER A 30 -3.20 -11.46 5.42
N ILE A 31 -3.91 -10.88 6.38
CA ILE A 31 -5.00 -9.93 6.10
C ILE A 31 -4.43 -8.59 5.62
N LEU A 32 -3.33 -8.10 6.22
CA LEU A 32 -2.66 -6.87 5.77
C LEU A 32 -2.16 -6.96 4.33
N VAL A 33 -1.58 -8.10 3.94
CA VAL A 33 -1.14 -8.31 2.54
C VAL A 33 -2.32 -8.17 1.58
N ARG A 34 -3.46 -8.80 1.89
CA ARG A 34 -4.67 -8.68 1.05
C ARG A 34 -5.23 -7.25 0.99
N ILE A 35 -5.17 -6.51 2.10
CA ILE A 35 -5.57 -5.10 2.12
C ILE A 35 -4.65 -4.29 1.20
N ALA A 36 -3.34 -4.53 1.26
CA ALA A 36 -2.36 -3.84 0.41
C ALA A 36 -2.60 -4.15 -1.08
N ASP A 37 -2.88 -5.41 -1.43
CA ASP A 37 -3.20 -5.79 -2.82
C ASP A 37 -4.44 -5.06 -3.35
N ILE A 38 -5.48 -4.89 -2.51
CA ILE A 38 -6.68 -4.14 -2.86
C ILE A 38 -6.39 -2.65 -2.99
N ASP A 39 -5.57 -2.08 -2.11
CA ASP A 39 -5.17 -0.67 -2.20
C ASP A 39 -4.38 -0.39 -3.49
N GLU A 40 -3.48 -1.29 -3.88
CA GLU A 40 -2.78 -1.21 -5.17
C GLU A 40 -3.72 -1.34 -6.38
N GLU A 41 -4.72 -2.22 -6.31
CA GLU A 41 -5.72 -2.35 -7.37
C GLU A 41 -6.59 -1.09 -7.46
N LEU A 42 -7.02 -0.53 -6.32
CA LEU A 42 -7.77 0.74 -6.26
C LEU A 42 -6.97 1.92 -6.82
N GLU A 43 -5.66 1.98 -6.57
CA GLU A 43 -4.77 3.02 -7.08
C GLU A 43 -4.75 3.08 -8.62
N LYS A 44 -4.96 1.94 -9.31
CA LYS A 44 -5.02 1.89 -10.79
C LYS A 44 -6.24 2.63 -11.36
N TYR A 45 -7.32 2.73 -10.60
CA TYR A 45 -8.53 3.45 -10.99
C TYR A 45 -8.50 4.93 -10.56
N ASP A 46 -7.63 5.28 -9.61
CA ASP A 46 -7.41 6.65 -9.17
C ASP A 46 -6.44 7.36 -10.14
N SER A 47 -6.83 7.47 -11.41
CA SER A 47 -6.05 7.92 -12.56
C SER A 47 -5.62 9.40 -12.53
N LYS A 48 -5.54 10.02 -11.34
CA LYS A 48 -5.12 11.41 -11.13
C LYS A 48 -3.86 11.57 -10.27
N LYS A 49 -3.34 10.50 -9.69
CA LYS A 49 -2.12 10.54 -8.88
C LYS A 49 -0.98 9.82 -9.58
N SER A 50 -0.40 10.51 -10.57
CA SER A 50 0.97 10.24 -11.02
C SER A 50 1.93 10.52 -9.85
N PHE A 51 2.07 9.58 -8.93
CA PHE A 51 3.23 9.57 -8.05
C PHE A 51 4.25 8.62 -8.67
N PRO A 52 5.42 9.12 -9.10
CA PRO A 52 6.47 8.25 -9.61
C PRO A 52 6.91 7.32 -8.47
N LYS A 53 6.54 6.04 -8.59
CA LYS A 53 7.02 4.99 -7.70
C LYS A 53 8.55 4.90 -7.84
N TYR A 54 9.22 4.80 -6.68
CA TYR A 54 10.65 4.52 -6.49
C TYR A 54 11.63 5.67 -6.78
N ARG A 55 11.76 6.62 -5.86
CA ARG A 55 13.06 7.31 -5.67
C ARG A 55 14.03 6.25 -5.13
N LYS A 56 14.88 5.68 -5.99
CA LYS A 56 16.10 5.02 -5.56
C LYS A 56 16.82 6.00 -4.64
N PHE A 57 17.07 5.62 -3.39
CA PHE A 57 17.95 6.39 -2.51
C PHE A 57 19.32 6.45 -3.17
N THR A 58 19.58 7.52 -3.91
CA THR A 58 20.93 7.84 -4.39
C THR A 58 21.76 8.10 -3.14
N LYS A 59 22.63 7.15 -2.78
CA LYS A 59 23.72 7.36 -1.82
C LYS A 59 24.67 8.41 -2.39
N GLN A 60 24.31 9.67 -2.30
CA GLN A 60 25.26 10.77 -2.46
C GLN A 60 25.17 11.58 -1.17
N ASN A 61 26.10 11.30 -0.26
CA ASN A 61 26.69 12.22 0.73
C ASN A 61 27.44 11.40 1.79
N ILE A 62 28.55 10.77 1.39
CA ILE A 62 29.63 10.41 2.32
C ILE A 62 30.80 11.34 1.99
N GLN A 63 30.62 12.63 2.28
CA GLN A 63 31.70 13.60 2.41
C GLN A 63 31.50 14.35 3.73
N LEU A 64 31.50 13.60 4.82
CA LEU A 64 31.76 14.14 6.14
C LEU A 64 32.87 13.29 6.73
N LEU A 65 33.90 13.97 7.23
CA LEU A 65 35.08 13.45 7.93
C LEU A 65 36.31 13.11 7.06
N LYS A 66 36.91 14.14 6.46
CA LYS A 66 38.39 14.28 6.50
C LYS A 66 38.77 15.76 6.66
N ARG A 67 38.65 16.24 7.88
CA ARG A 67 39.55 17.27 8.43
C ARG A 67 40.13 16.67 9.70
N ALA A 68 41.34 16.15 9.58
CA ALA A 68 42.30 15.97 10.66
C ALA A 68 43.57 16.70 10.19
#